data_AF-A0A9W9AX28-F1
#
_entry.id   AF-A0A9W9AX28-F1
#
_cell.length_a   1.000
_cell.length_b   1.000
_cell.length_c   1.000
_cell.angle_alpha   90.00
_cell.angle_beta   90.00
_cell.angle_gamma   90.00
#
_symmetry.space_group_name_H-M   'P 1'
#
loop_
_entity.id
_entity.type
_entity.pdbx_description
1 polymer ?
#
loop_
_entity_poly.entity_id
_entity_poly.type
_entity_poly.pdbx_seq_one_letter_code
_entity_poly.pdbx_strand_id
1 'polypeptide(L)'
;MGKLRWIRIGLYGALLAFSLILLALACARINYTLHIPRGDPLNGGRDFYDPVIPELIFATLITLGWSSLMLFLFFSNTLNLRFPKLYGDELIGLAILWFFWIGGAGAASRLWGDLSFCQQFQACQILSALEAFAWIGWLILTVMIVLQVVVVLSSRNGGGKGIAEPLPTWGSNDGVEERKQNVGVAV
;
A
#
# COMPACT_ATOMS: atom_id res chain seq x y z
N MET A 1 2.96 -14.95 -17.44
CA MET A 1 3.02 -14.76 -15.98
C MET A 1 4.23 -13.92 -15.51
N GLY A 2 5.40 -13.96 -16.16
CA GLY A 2 6.56 -13.14 -15.75
C GLY A 2 6.30 -11.63 -15.67
N LYS A 3 5.56 -11.05 -16.62
CA LYS A 3 5.21 -9.61 -16.62
C LYS A 3 4.39 -9.19 -15.39
N LEU A 4 3.43 -10.02 -14.95
CA LEU A 4 2.58 -9.72 -13.79
C LEU A 4 3.39 -9.70 -12.49
N ARG A 5 4.38 -10.59 -12.34
CA ARG A 5 5.27 -10.60 -11.18
C ARG A 5 6.08 -9.31 -11.06
N TRP A 6 6.66 -8.84 -12.17
CA TRP A 6 7.41 -7.58 -12.20
C TRP A 6 6.53 -6.38 -11.89
N ILE A 7 5.29 -6.37 -12.40
CA ILE A 7 4.30 -5.34 -12.05
C ILE A 7 4.05 -5.33 -10.55
N ARG A 8 3.82 -6.49 -9.92
CA ARG A 8 3.58 -6.58 -8.46
C ARG A 8 4.76 -6.08 -7.64
N ILE A 9 5.99 -6.49 -7.98
CA ILE A 9 7.20 -6.01 -7.32
C ILE A 9 7.32 -4.48 -7.46
N GLY A 10 7.06 -3.95 -8.66
CA GLY A 10 7.03 -2.51 -8.91
C GLY A 10 5.98 -1.78 -8.08
N LEU A 11 4.76 -2.31 -7.96
CA LEU A 11 3.69 -1.71 -7.16
C LEU A 11 4.00 -1.75 -5.66
N TYR A 12 4.52 -2.87 -5.14
CA TYR A 12 4.98 -2.94 -3.74
C TYR A 12 6.15 -1.99 -3.46
N GLY A 13 7.09 -1.87 -4.41
CA GLY A 13 8.20 -0.91 -4.32
C GLY A 13 7.73 0.55 -4.33
N ALA A 14 6.79 0.89 -5.21
CA ALA A 14 6.19 2.22 -5.25
C ALA A 14 5.40 2.53 -3.97
N LEU A 15 4.60 1.58 -3.48
CA LEU A 15 3.85 1.70 -2.23
C LEU A 15 4.80 1.92 -1.04
N LEU A 16 5.93 1.19 -1.00
CA LEU A 16 6.96 1.35 0.04
C LEU A 16 7.58 2.75 -0.03
N ALA A 17 7.96 3.22 -1.21
CA ALA A 17 8.53 4.56 -1.39
C ALA A 17 7.56 5.67 -0.97
N PHE A 18 6.30 5.60 -1.40
CA PHE A 18 5.29 6.58 -1.01
C PHE A 18 4.96 6.51 0.48
N SER A 19 4.95 5.32 1.08
CA SER A 19 4.77 5.17 2.53
C SER A 19 5.93 5.80 3.31
N LEU A 20 7.18 5.69 2.84
CA LEU A 20 8.33 6.35 3.45
C LEU A 20 8.25 7.87 3.35
N ILE A 21 7.87 8.39 2.17
CA ILE A 21 7.68 9.83 1.97
C ILE A 21 6.59 10.36 2.90
N LEU A 22 5.44 9.69 2.95
CA LEU A 22 4.32 10.09 3.81
C LEU A 22 4.69 10.03 5.29
N LEU A 23 5.40 8.97 5.72
CA LEU A 23 5.91 8.86 7.10
C LEU A 23 6.86 10.02 7.44
N ALA A 24 7.80 10.35 6.55
CA ALA A 24 8.74 11.46 6.78
C ALA A 24 8.01 12.81 6.89
N LEU A 25 7.03 13.07 6.02
CA LEU A 25 6.20 14.27 6.07
C LEU A 25 5.34 14.32 7.34
N ALA A 26 4.78 13.19 7.77
CA ALA A 26 3.96 13.10 8.97
C ALA A 26 4.79 13.33 10.24
N CYS A 27 6.01 12.78 10.30
CA CYS A 27 6.98 13.05 11.35
C CYS A 27 7.42 14.53 11.38
N ALA A 28 7.64 15.14 10.21
CA ALA A 28 7.97 16.57 10.13
C ALA A 28 6.78 17.42 10.64
N ARG A 29 5.56 17.05 10.28
CA ARG A 29 4.34 17.74 10.70
C ARG A 29 4.11 17.65 12.21
N ILE A 30 4.19 16.44 12.80
CA ILE A 30 3.98 16.28 14.25
C ILE A 30 5.04 17.03 15.06
N ASN A 31 6.29 17.03 14.58
CA ASN A 31 7.35 17.79 15.24
C ASN A 31 7.08 19.30 15.22
N TYR A 32 6.57 19.81 14.09
CA TYR A 32 6.20 21.22 13.95
C TYR A 32 4.97 21.60 14.79
N THR A 33 3.94 20.75 14.85
CA THR A 33 2.72 21.06 15.64
C THR A 33 2.96 21.01 17.15
N LEU A 34 3.97 20.26 17.60
CA LEU A 34 4.39 20.17 19.01
C LEU A 34 5.45 21.20 19.41
N HIS A 35 6.11 21.84 18.44
CA HIS A 35 7.16 22.84 18.69
C HIS A 35 6.98 24.04 17.75
N ILE A 36 5.87 24.76 17.91
CA ILE A 36 5.58 25.89 17.04
C ILE A 36 6.58 27.03 17.31
N PRO A 37 7.28 27.56 16.29
CA PRO A 37 8.18 28.69 16.45
C PRO A 37 7.43 29.93 16.98
N ARG A 38 8.06 30.66 17.91
CA ARG A 38 7.49 31.91 18.45
C ARG A 38 7.26 32.92 17.32
N GLY A 39 6.01 33.35 17.15
CA GLY A 39 5.61 34.34 16.14
C GLY A 39 4.92 33.78 14.90
N ASP A 40 4.72 32.45 14.81
CA ASP A 40 3.88 31.86 13.78
C ASP A 40 2.39 32.16 14.03
N PRO A 41 1.63 32.70 13.07
CA PRO A 41 0.19 32.94 13.24
C PRO A 41 -0.63 31.65 13.37
N LEU A 42 -0.06 30.48 13.05
CA LEU A 42 -0.75 29.21 13.12
C LEU A 42 -1.18 28.87 14.56
N ASN A 43 -2.46 28.63 14.76
CA ASN A 43 -3.09 28.38 16.07
C ASN A 43 -2.75 29.41 17.16
N GLY A 44 -2.51 30.67 16.76
CA GLY A 44 -2.10 31.72 17.69
C GLY A 44 -0.77 31.43 18.40
N GLY A 45 0.12 30.68 17.76
CA GLY A 45 1.43 30.31 18.29
C GLY A 45 1.39 29.29 19.44
N ARG A 46 0.29 28.55 19.57
CA ARG A 46 0.11 27.50 20.60
C ARG A 46 0.20 26.12 19.98
N ASP A 47 1.01 25.27 20.60
CA ASP A 47 1.12 23.87 20.21
C ASP A 47 -0.25 23.19 20.24
N PHE A 48 -0.50 22.32 19.25
CA PHE A 48 -1.75 21.57 19.14
C PHE A 48 -1.50 20.15 18.62
N TYR A 49 -2.44 19.27 18.90
CA TYR A 49 -2.39 17.88 18.45
C TYR A 49 -3.37 17.66 17.31
N ASP A 50 -2.85 17.25 16.16
CA ASP A 50 -3.67 16.83 15.01
C ASP A 50 -3.84 15.31 15.05
N PRO A 51 -5.05 14.79 15.31
CA PRO A 51 -5.30 13.35 15.44
C PRO A 51 -5.19 12.58 14.11
N VAL A 52 -5.18 13.25 12.95
CA VAL A 52 -5.04 12.59 11.64
C VAL A 52 -3.60 12.15 11.40
N ILE A 53 -2.62 12.93 11.88
CA ILE A 53 -1.20 12.63 11.72
C ILE A 53 -0.77 11.29 12.34
N PRO A 54 -1.09 10.95 13.62
CA PRO A 54 -0.76 9.66 14.20
C PRO A 54 -1.46 8.49 13.49
N GLU A 55 -2.66 8.68 12.96
CA GLU A 55 -3.36 7.67 12.15
C GLU A 55 -2.59 7.38 10.86
N LEU A 56 -2.13 8.41 10.15
CA LEU A 56 -1.31 8.28 8.95
C LEU A 56 0.06 7.65 9.24
N ILE A 57 0.69 7.98 10.37
CA ILE A 57 1.94 7.34 10.83
C ILE A 57 1.70 5.84 11.07
N PHE A 58 0.62 5.50 11.76
CA PHE A 58 0.27 4.09 12.01
C PHE A 58 0.02 3.33 10.71
N ALA A 59 -0.78 3.89 9.80
CA ALA A 59 -1.07 3.30 8.50
C ALA A 59 0.21 3.08 7.68
N THR A 60 1.10 4.08 7.62
CA THR A 60 2.37 3.97 6.90
C THR A 60 3.33 2.97 7.53
N LEU A 61 3.44 2.89 8.86
CA LEU A 61 4.29 1.89 9.53
C LEU A 61 3.84 0.45 9.24
N ILE A 62 2.54 0.16 9.33
CA ILE A 62 2.01 -1.16 8.98
C ILE A 62 2.26 -1.44 7.49
N THR A 63 2.06 -0.45 6.62
CA THR A 63 2.29 -0.59 5.18
C THR A 63 3.74 -0.86 4.84
N LEU A 64 4.68 -0.21 5.55
CA LEU A 64 6.12 -0.45 5.41
C LEU A 64 6.48 -1.86 5.86
N GLY A 65 5.96 -2.30 7.02
CA GLY A 65 6.17 -3.67 7.52
C GLY A 65 5.65 -4.70 6.52
N TRP A 66 4.42 -4.54 6.04
CA TRP A 66 3.80 -5.44 5.08
C TRP A 66 4.49 -5.45 3.71
N SER A 67 4.78 -4.28 3.15
CA SER A 67 5.42 -4.16 1.85
C SER A 67 6.86 -4.68 1.88
N SER A 68 7.60 -4.40 2.95
CA SER A 68 8.95 -4.94 3.14
C SER A 68 8.92 -6.45 3.31
N LEU A 69 7.97 -6.99 4.07
CA LEU A 69 7.77 -8.44 4.22
C LEU A 69 7.47 -9.09 2.87
N MET A 70 6.56 -8.52 2.07
CA MET A 70 6.22 -9.06 0.75
C MET A 70 7.38 -9.00 -0.23
N LEU A 71 8.09 -7.87 -0.32
CA LEU A 71 9.28 -7.75 -1.15
C LEU A 71 10.37 -8.74 -0.69
N PHE A 72 10.60 -8.83 0.61
CA PHE A 72 11.56 -9.77 1.18
C PHE A 72 11.21 -11.22 0.84
N LEU A 73 9.93 -11.63 0.89
CA LEU A 73 9.52 -12.96 0.47
C LEU A 73 9.74 -13.22 -1.03
N PHE A 74 9.52 -12.21 -1.88
CA PHE A 74 9.79 -12.34 -3.31
C PHE A 74 11.29 -12.51 -3.63
N PHE A 75 12.18 -11.86 -2.86
CA PHE A 75 13.63 -11.97 -3.03
C PHE A 75 14.24 -13.17 -2.29
N SER A 76 13.73 -13.50 -1.11
CA SER A 76 14.28 -14.49 -0.17
C SER A 76 13.55 -15.83 -0.27
N ASN A 77 13.38 -16.31 -1.50
CA ASN A 77 12.69 -17.57 -1.85
C ASN A 77 13.34 -18.85 -1.26
N THR A 78 14.31 -18.70 -0.36
CA THR A 78 15.07 -19.75 0.35
C THR A 78 14.55 -19.99 1.77
N LEU A 79 13.76 -19.09 2.34
CA LEU A 79 13.22 -19.27 3.69
C LEU A 79 11.88 -19.99 3.64
N ASN A 80 11.84 -21.20 4.21
CA ASN A 80 10.67 -22.07 4.35
C ASN A 80 9.65 -21.51 5.37
N LEU A 81 9.30 -20.22 5.26
CA LEU A 81 8.34 -19.57 6.15
C LEU A 81 6.94 -20.15 5.90
N ARG A 82 6.23 -20.44 7.00
CA ARG A 82 4.94 -21.14 6.99
C ARG A 82 3.79 -20.27 6.46
N PHE A 83 3.96 -18.95 6.44
CA PHE A 83 2.97 -17.93 6.05
C PHE A 83 3.69 -16.70 5.47
N PRO A 84 3.10 -15.94 4.52
CA PRO A 84 1.89 -16.14 3.71
C PRO A 84 2.18 -16.99 2.45
N LYS A 85 1.40 -18.04 2.20
CA LYS A 85 1.61 -18.94 1.04
C LYS A 85 0.53 -18.79 -0.04
N LEU A 86 -0.59 -18.15 0.30
CA LEU A 86 -1.81 -18.15 -0.49
C LEU A 86 -2.13 -16.73 -1.00
N TYR A 87 -2.73 -16.64 -2.17
CA TYR A 87 -3.30 -15.38 -2.67
C TYR A 87 -4.36 -14.80 -1.72
N GLY A 88 -5.09 -15.66 -0.99
CA GLY A 88 -6.04 -15.21 0.04
C GLY A 88 -5.40 -14.40 1.17
N ASP A 89 -4.23 -14.83 1.66
CA ASP A 89 -3.53 -14.15 2.76
C ASP A 89 -3.02 -12.76 2.33
N GLU A 90 -2.52 -12.67 1.10
CA GLU A 90 -2.08 -11.41 0.52
C GLU A 90 -3.25 -10.43 0.34
N LEU A 91 -4.40 -10.92 -0.14
CA LEU A 91 -5.62 -10.14 -0.31
C LEU A 91 -6.19 -9.63 1.02
N ILE A 92 -6.19 -10.45 2.07
CA ILE A 92 -6.64 -10.05 3.41
C ILE A 92 -5.75 -8.91 3.94
N GLY A 93 -4.43 -9.05 3.83
CA GLY A 93 -3.52 -8.00 4.27
C GLY A 93 -3.68 -6.70 3.47
N LEU A 94 -3.85 -6.79 2.15
CA LEU A 94 -4.15 -5.61 1.33
C LEU A 94 -5.49 -4.97 1.68
N ALA A 95 -6.53 -5.76 1.97
CA ALA A 95 -7.83 -5.24 2.37
C ALA A 95 -7.76 -4.48 3.71
N ILE A 96 -7.04 -5.03 4.70
CA ILE A 96 -6.81 -4.35 5.98
C ILE A 96 -6.08 -3.02 5.76
N LEU A 97 -5.01 -3.02 4.96
CA LEU A 97 -4.29 -1.79 4.62
C LEU A 97 -5.19 -0.79 3.89
N TRP A 98 -6.02 -1.26 2.96
CA TRP A 98 -6.95 -0.41 2.22
C TRP A 98 -7.90 0.37 3.14
N PHE A 99 -8.42 -0.28 4.20
CA PHE A 99 -9.26 0.39 5.19
C PHE A 99 -8.51 1.44 6.03
N PHE A 100 -7.26 1.18 6.41
CA PHE A 100 -6.46 2.17 7.13
C PHE A 100 -6.12 3.38 6.27
N TRP A 101 -5.82 3.19 4.98
CA TRP A 101 -5.50 4.28 4.08
C TRP A 101 -6.72 5.15 3.73
N ILE A 102 -7.90 4.54 3.49
CA ILE A 102 -9.12 5.32 3.25
C ILE A 102 -9.58 6.08 4.50
N GLY A 103 -9.40 5.50 5.69
CA GLY A 103 -9.67 6.17 6.97
C GLY A 103 -8.82 7.42 7.12
N GLY A 104 -7.50 7.28 6.99
CA GLY A 104 -6.56 8.40 7.09
C GLY A 104 -6.77 9.47 6.01
N ALA A 105 -6.99 9.07 4.75
CA ALA A 105 -7.25 10.01 3.66
C ALA A 105 -8.59 10.74 3.84
N GLY A 106 -9.65 10.03 4.23
CA GLY A 106 -10.96 10.62 4.48
C GLY A 106 -10.97 11.57 5.69
N ALA A 107 -10.27 11.20 6.77
CA ALA A 107 -10.11 12.05 7.94
C ALA A 107 -9.32 13.33 7.60
N ALA A 108 -8.24 13.21 6.83
CA ALA A 108 -7.45 14.34 6.32
C ALA A 108 -8.30 15.32 5.50
N SER A 109 -9.00 14.83 4.48
CA SER A 109 -9.82 15.67 3.60
C SER A 109 -10.96 16.36 4.36
N ARG A 110 -11.52 15.72 5.39
CA ARG A 110 -12.57 16.34 6.22
C ARG A 110 -12.03 17.40 7.17
N LEU A 111 -10.87 17.16 7.78
CA LEU A 111 -10.34 18.05 8.82
C LEU A 111 -9.66 19.28 8.22
N TRP A 112 -8.90 19.11 7.13
CA TRP A 112 -8.11 20.18 6.54
C TRP A 112 -8.88 20.98 5.47
N GLY A 113 -9.79 20.33 4.74
CA GLY A 113 -10.68 20.99 3.79
C GLY A 113 -9.94 21.62 2.60
N ASP A 114 -10.33 22.84 2.21
CA ASP A 114 -9.70 23.54 1.09
C ASP A 114 -8.46 24.32 1.56
N LEU A 115 -7.26 23.83 1.23
CA LEU A 115 -5.98 24.46 1.57
C LEU A 115 -5.46 25.45 0.51
N SER A 116 -6.24 25.78 -0.51
CA SER A 116 -5.77 26.66 -1.60
C SER A 116 -5.39 28.07 -1.13
N PHE A 117 -6.10 28.58 -0.12
CA PHE A 117 -5.91 29.94 0.41
C PHE A 117 -4.60 30.13 1.20
N CYS A 118 -3.98 29.05 1.69
CA CYS A 118 -2.81 29.11 2.58
C CYS A 118 -1.50 28.64 1.94
N GLN A 119 -1.48 28.35 0.62
CA GLN A 119 -0.31 27.79 -0.08
C GLN A 119 0.97 28.62 -0.01
N GLN A 120 0.88 29.90 0.39
CA GLN A 120 2.03 30.76 0.66
C GLN A 120 2.86 30.31 1.88
N PHE A 121 2.28 29.54 2.80
CA PHE A 121 2.94 29.05 4.00
C PHE A 121 3.40 27.60 3.83
N GLN A 122 4.65 27.32 4.21
CA GLN A 122 5.25 25.98 4.12
C GLN A 122 4.43 24.93 4.89
N ALA A 123 3.82 25.30 6.02
CA ALA A 123 2.93 24.41 6.77
C ALA A 123 1.80 23.87 5.89
N CYS A 124 1.10 24.74 5.18
CA CYS A 124 -0.05 24.39 4.31
C CYS A 124 0.37 23.53 3.12
N GLN A 125 1.56 23.76 2.56
CA GLN A 125 2.12 22.92 1.50
C GLN A 125 2.38 21.48 1.99
N ILE A 126 2.85 21.31 3.23
CA ILE A 126 3.09 19.98 3.81
C ILE A 126 1.77 19.22 4.01
N LEU A 127 0.71 19.88 4.49
CA LEU A 127 -0.61 19.23 4.62
C LEU A 127 -1.16 18.80 3.26
N SER A 128 -1.08 19.67 2.25
CA SER A 128 -1.50 19.34 0.89
C SER A 128 -0.73 18.15 0.31
N ALA A 129 0.59 18.11 0.53
CA ALA A 129 1.41 16.97 0.14
C ALA A 129 1.01 15.68 0.89
N LEU A 130 0.77 15.75 2.20
CA LEU A 130 0.31 14.61 3.01
C LEU A 130 -1.00 14.04 2.48
N GLU A 131 -1.98 14.90 2.20
CA GLU A 131 -3.28 14.50 1.64
C GLU A 131 -3.13 13.85 0.26
N ALA A 132 -2.33 14.46 -0.62
CA ALA A 132 -2.08 13.94 -1.96
C ALA A 132 -1.42 12.55 -1.90
N PHE A 133 -0.38 12.36 -1.08
CA PHE A 133 0.26 11.07 -0.93
C PHE A 133 -0.65 10.02 -0.26
N ALA A 134 -1.53 10.44 0.67
CA ALA A 134 -2.52 9.55 1.27
C ALA A 134 -3.48 9.00 0.20
N TRP A 135 -4.03 9.86 -0.65
CA TRP A 135 -4.90 9.44 -1.76
C TRP A 135 -4.17 8.58 -2.80
N ILE A 136 -2.93 8.93 -3.15
CA ILE A 136 -2.12 8.15 -4.10
C ILE A 136 -1.84 6.75 -3.55
N GLY A 137 -1.47 6.60 -2.28
CA GLY A 137 -1.23 5.28 -1.69
C GLY A 137 -2.50 4.43 -1.63
N TRP A 138 -3.66 5.04 -1.33
CA TRP A 138 -4.96 4.35 -1.41
C TRP A 138 -5.29 3.88 -2.84
N LEU A 139 -5.04 4.72 -3.85
CA LEU A 139 -5.24 4.34 -5.26
C LEU A 139 -4.35 3.16 -5.66
N ILE A 140 -3.09 3.16 -5.24
CA ILE A 140 -2.16 2.05 -5.50
C ILE A 140 -2.67 0.76 -4.86
N LEU A 141 -3.09 0.80 -3.59
CA LEU A 141 -3.70 -0.35 -2.92
C LEU A 141 -4.93 -0.86 -3.67
N THR A 142 -5.79 0.04 -4.15
CA THR A 142 -6.97 -0.32 -4.94
C THR A 142 -6.58 -1.03 -6.23
N VAL A 143 -5.60 -0.51 -6.97
CA VAL A 143 -5.08 -1.17 -8.18
C VAL A 143 -4.51 -2.55 -7.86
N MET A 144 -3.77 -2.70 -6.75
CA MET A 144 -3.23 -4.00 -6.33
C MET A 144 -4.35 -5.01 -6.02
N ILE A 145 -5.38 -4.60 -5.29
CA ILE A 145 -6.54 -5.45 -4.98
C ILE A 145 -7.26 -5.85 -6.28
N VAL A 146 -7.52 -4.92 -7.18
CA VAL A 146 -8.18 -5.21 -8.46
C VAL A 146 -7.37 -6.20 -9.28
N LEU A 147 -6.05 -6.01 -9.39
CA LEU A 147 -5.17 -6.95 -10.10
C LEU A 147 -5.23 -8.36 -9.49
N GLN A 148 -5.23 -8.48 -8.16
CA GLN A 148 -5.37 -9.77 -7.50
C GLN A 148 -6.72 -10.43 -7.74
N VAL A 149 -7.80 -9.67 -7.61
CA VAL A 149 -9.16 -10.16 -7.85
C VAL A 149 -9.30 -10.65 -9.30
N VAL A 150 -8.80 -9.90 -10.28
CA VAL A 150 -8.82 -10.31 -11.70
C VAL A 150 -8.07 -11.63 -11.91
N VAL A 151 -6.91 -11.82 -11.26
CA VAL A 151 -6.13 -13.06 -11.35
C VAL A 151 -6.90 -14.24 -10.75
N VAL A 152 -7.47 -14.06 -9.55
CA VAL A 152 -8.26 -15.09 -8.86
C VAL A 152 -9.51 -15.48 -9.67
N LEU A 153 -10.21 -14.50 -10.24
CA LEU A 153 -11.39 -14.75 -11.08
C LEU A 153 -11.03 -15.44 -12.40
N SER A 154 -9.93 -15.04 -13.03
CA SER A 154 -9.44 -15.65 -14.27
C SER A 154 -9.02 -17.10 -14.06
N SER A 155 -8.39 -17.41 -12.92
CA SER A 155 -8.07 -18.78 -12.52
C SER A 155 -9.35 -19.61 -12.32
N ARG A 156 -10.31 -19.09 -11.55
CA ARG A 156 -11.57 -19.79 -11.25
C ARG A 156 -12.35 -20.14 -12.52
N ASN A 157 -12.42 -19.22 -13.49
CA ASN A 157 -13.10 -19.47 -14.77
C ASN A 157 -12.38 -20.52 -15.64
N GLY A 158 -11.08 -20.73 -15.43
CA GLY A 158 -10.28 -21.77 -16.08
C GLY A 158 -10.26 -23.13 -15.36
N GLY A 159 -11.04 -23.30 -14.28
CA GLY A 159 -11.08 -24.53 -13.48
C GLY A 159 -10.07 -24.59 -12.33
N GLY A 160 -9.34 -23.51 -12.06
CA GLY A 160 -8.37 -23.41 -10.96
C GLY A 160 -9.01 -23.17 -9.59
N LYS A 161 -8.23 -23.37 -8.52
CA LYS A 161 -8.70 -23.22 -7.12
C LYS A 161 -8.69 -21.76 -6.61
N GLY A 162 -8.39 -20.79 -7.47
CA GLY A 162 -8.46 -19.33 -7.21
C GLY A 162 -7.77 -18.90 -5.91
N ILE A 163 -8.52 -18.75 -4.83
CA ILE A 163 -8.02 -18.28 -3.52
C ILE A 163 -7.03 -19.24 -2.84
N ALA A 164 -7.11 -20.54 -3.15
CA ALA A 164 -6.25 -21.56 -2.58
C ALA A 164 -4.97 -21.78 -3.40
N GLU A 165 -4.73 -20.96 -4.42
CA GLU A 165 -3.54 -21.09 -5.24
C GLU A 165 -2.29 -20.60 -4.51
N PRO A 166 -1.17 -21.32 -4.62
CA PRO A 166 0.09 -20.88 -4.05
C PRO A 166 0.62 -19.65 -4.80
N LEU A 167 1.27 -18.75 -4.07
CA LEU A 167 1.97 -17.61 -4.68
C LEU A 167 3.08 -18.09 -5.63
N PRO A 168 3.32 -17.39 -6.76
CA PRO A 168 4.27 -17.83 -7.77
C PRO A 168 5.70 -17.77 -7.22
N THR A 169 6.30 -18.93 -7.00
CA THR A 169 7.68 -19.08 -6.52
C THR A 169 8.68 -18.96 -7.67
N TRP A 170 9.90 -18.53 -7.37
CA TRP A 170 10.99 -18.47 -8.34
C TRP A 170 11.49 -19.89 -8.63
N GLY A 171 11.19 -20.40 -9.84
CA GLY A 171 11.63 -21.73 -10.30
C GLY A 171 10.51 -22.68 -10.74
N SER A 172 9.25 -22.38 -10.41
CA SER A 172 8.09 -23.18 -10.85
C SER A 172 7.76 -22.93 -12.32
N ASN A 173 7.95 -23.95 -13.16
CA ASN A 173 7.53 -24.03 -14.57
C ASN A 173 6.05 -24.45 -14.71
N ASP A 174 5.27 -24.31 -13.64
CA ASP A 174 3.99 -25.01 -13.45
C ASP A 174 2.89 -24.54 -14.43
N GLY A 175 3.08 -23.39 -15.09
CA GLY A 175 2.16 -22.90 -16.12
C GLY A 175 2.38 -23.48 -17.53
N VAL A 176 3.48 -24.21 -17.77
CA VAL A 176 3.79 -24.83 -19.07
C VAL A 176 3.34 -26.30 -19.12
N GLU A 177 3.34 -27.00 -17.99
CA GLU A 177 3.08 -28.44 -17.96
C GLU A 177 1.58 -28.78 -17.95
N GLU A 178 0.74 -28.07 -17.19
CA GLU A 178 -0.71 -28.25 -17.22
C GLU A 178 -1.33 -27.90 -18.59
N ARG A 179 -0.77 -26.92 -19.30
CA ARG A 179 -1.25 -26.57 -20.65
C ARG A 179 -0.83 -27.61 -21.70
N LYS A 180 0.26 -28.34 -21.49
CA LYS A 180 0.62 -29.49 -22.34
C LYS A 180 -0.29 -30.69 -22.05
N GLN A 181 -0.70 -30.88 -20.79
CA GLN A 181 -1.57 -31.99 -20.41
C GLN A 181 -2.99 -31.84 -20.98
N ASN A 182 -3.54 -30.62 -21.02
CA ASN A 182 -4.85 -30.38 -21.65
C ASN A 182 -4.85 -30.35 -23.19
N VAL A 183 -3.69 -30.19 -23.84
CA VAL A 183 -3.58 -30.27 -25.31
C VAL A 183 -3.24 -31.70 -25.77
N GLY A 184 -2.63 -32.53 -24.92
CA GLY A 184 -2.26 -33.92 -25.22
C GLY A 184 -3.37 -34.96 -25.06
N VAL A 185 -4.57 -34.58 -24.59
CA VAL A 185 -5.72 -35.50 -24.38
C VAL A 185 -6.78 -35.37 -25.49
N ALA A 186 -6.54 -34.53 -26.49
CA ALA A 186 -7.32 -34.50 -27.72
C ALA A 186 -6.60 -35.29 -28.82
N VAL A 187 -6.59 -36.62 -28.71
CA VAL A 187 -6.30 -37.56 -29.81
C VAL A 187 -7.37 -38.63 -29.81
#